data_AF-A0A1Q8V5V3-F1
#
_entry.id   AF-A0A1Q8V5V3-F1
#
_cell.length_a   1.000
_cell.length_b   1.000
_cell.length_c   1.000
_cell.angle_alpha   90.00
_cell.angle_beta   90.00
_cell.angle_gamma   90.00
#
_symmetry.space_group_name_H-M   'P 1'
#
loop_
_entity.id
_entity.type
_entity.pdbx_description
1 polymer ?
#
loop_
_entity_poly.entity_id
_entity_poly.type
_entity_poly.pdbx_seq_one_letter_code
_entity_poly.pdbx_strand_id
1 'polypeptide(L)'
;IDSFEDLGGLVVINSMVENNNHRMLDLDEFRGFTLQSPVAPLVFVNGRDTKRGQVFSLLHEFAHVWRGEFGVSAGGVLPQDRHSRVERWCDAVAAEVAVPADDLRVQFDSEIDLTQELDRLSCRYKCSTLVVLIKLRDLMSLDRSNFRKIYDDEVKRLLDLGGRVSHG
;
A
#
# COMPACT_ATOMS: atom_id res chain seq x y z
N ILE A 1 -13.97 -7.22 -1.21
CA ILE A 1 -14.69 -6.65 -0.05
C ILE A 1 -15.77 -7.62 0.35
N ASP A 2 -16.69 -7.91 -0.56
CA ASP A 2 -17.78 -8.88 -0.37
C ASP A 2 -17.31 -10.20 0.27
N SER A 3 -16.29 -10.85 -0.29
CA SER A 3 -15.76 -12.11 0.27
C SER A 3 -15.18 -11.98 1.70
N PHE A 4 -14.72 -10.80 2.11
CA PHE A 4 -14.27 -10.56 3.48
C PHE A 4 -15.46 -10.34 4.42
N GLU A 5 -16.50 -9.67 3.94
CA GLU A 5 -17.74 -9.44 4.69
C GLU A 5 -18.56 -10.72 4.87
N ASP A 6 -18.58 -11.59 3.86
CA ASP A 6 -19.19 -12.92 3.93
C ASP A 6 -18.52 -13.81 5.00
N LEU A 7 -17.26 -13.56 5.33
CA LEU A 7 -16.52 -14.23 6.40
C LEU A 7 -16.76 -13.60 7.78
N GLY A 8 -17.67 -12.62 7.88
CA GLY A 8 -18.04 -11.94 9.13
C GLY A 8 -17.25 -10.66 9.41
N GLY A 9 -16.35 -10.25 8.50
CA GLY A 9 -15.65 -8.97 8.60
C GLY A 9 -16.52 -7.77 8.22
N LEU A 10 -16.05 -6.56 8.51
CA LEU A 10 -16.66 -5.31 8.08
C LEU A 10 -15.63 -4.44 7.38
N VAL A 11 -15.99 -3.86 6.23
CA VAL A 11 -15.12 -2.91 5.52
C VAL A 11 -15.79 -1.55 5.43
N VAL A 12 -15.08 -0.51 5.87
CA VAL A 12 -15.53 0.88 5.76
C VAL A 12 -14.49 1.67 4.98
N ILE A 13 -14.91 2.25 3.85
CA ILE A 13 -14.10 3.19 3.09
C ILE A 13 -14.72 4.57 3.22
N ASN A 14 -14.09 5.47 3.97
CA ASN A 14 -14.61 6.81 4.19
C ASN A 14 -13.47 7.83 4.36
N SER A 15 -13.75 9.08 4.03
CA SER A 15 -12.81 10.22 4.17
C SER A 15 -12.92 10.90 5.55
N MET A 16 -13.78 10.38 6.42
CA MET A 16 -14.11 10.93 7.75
C MET A 16 -14.15 9.79 8.79
N VAL A 17 -13.63 10.06 9.99
CA VAL A 17 -13.73 9.19 11.17
C VAL A 17 -14.35 10.03 12.29
N GLU A 18 -15.39 9.50 12.97
CA GLU A 18 -16.20 10.17 14.02
C GLU A 18 -17.11 11.34 13.57
N ASN A 19 -17.72 12.04 14.54
CA ASN A 19 -18.68 13.15 14.38
C ASN A 19 -18.00 14.54 14.33
N ASN A 20 -16.71 14.60 13.95
CA ASN A 20 -15.92 15.83 13.98
C ASN A 20 -15.63 16.33 12.55
N ASN A 21 -16.67 16.91 11.96
CA ASN A 21 -16.79 17.27 10.53
C ASN A 21 -15.81 18.36 10.05
N HIS A 22 -14.93 18.85 10.93
CA HIS A 22 -13.99 19.93 10.68
C HIS A 22 -12.55 19.46 10.43
N ARG A 23 -12.20 18.20 10.69
CA ARG A 23 -10.87 17.63 10.42
C ARG A 23 -10.99 16.46 9.45
N MET A 24 -10.72 16.74 8.17
CA MET A 24 -10.50 15.66 7.21
C MET A 24 -9.21 14.91 7.58
N LEU A 25 -9.22 13.59 7.50
CA LEU A 25 -8.04 12.78 7.81
C LEU A 25 -6.92 13.13 6.83
N ASP A 26 -5.75 13.48 7.37
CA ASP A 26 -4.55 13.68 6.58
C ASP A 26 -4.01 12.31 6.13
N LEU A 27 -3.64 12.20 4.85
CA LEU A 27 -3.05 10.96 4.30
C LEU A 27 -1.65 10.70 4.84
N ASP A 28 -0.99 11.74 5.36
CA ASP A 28 0.31 11.64 6.02
C ASP A 28 0.18 11.26 7.50
N GLU A 29 -1.01 11.39 8.09
CA GLU A 29 -1.30 10.96 9.46
C GLU A 29 -2.06 9.62 9.49
N PHE A 30 -2.89 9.31 8.49
CA PHE A 30 -3.83 8.19 8.55
C PHE A 30 -4.34 7.70 7.17
N ARG A 31 -4.07 6.44 6.85
CA ARG A 31 -4.50 5.75 5.62
C ARG A 31 -5.45 4.59 5.85
N GLY A 32 -5.42 3.98 7.03
CA GLY A 32 -6.31 2.89 7.41
C GLY A 32 -6.09 2.40 8.83
N PHE A 33 -7.04 1.64 9.35
CA PHE A 33 -6.86 0.88 10.58
C PHE A 33 -7.62 -0.44 10.54
N THR A 34 -7.20 -1.35 11.42
CA THR A 34 -7.94 -2.57 11.74
C THR A 34 -8.31 -2.55 13.21
N LEU A 35 -9.60 -2.81 13.51
CA LEU A 35 -10.05 -3.17 14.85
C LEU A 35 -10.24 -4.67 14.90
N GLN A 36 -9.39 -5.35 15.66
CA GLN A 36 -9.55 -6.78 15.82
C GLN A 36 -10.73 -7.15 16.72
N SER A 37 -11.47 -8.17 16.30
CA SER A 37 -12.63 -8.69 17.02
C SER A 37 -12.83 -10.16 16.68
N PRO A 38 -13.10 -11.02 17.67
CA PRO A 38 -13.36 -12.44 17.43
C PRO A 38 -14.70 -12.70 16.72
N VAL A 39 -15.57 -11.69 16.62
CA VAL A 39 -16.92 -11.82 16.03
C VAL A 39 -17.04 -11.06 14.72
N ALA A 40 -16.46 -9.85 14.64
CA ALA A 40 -16.58 -8.98 13.48
C ALA A 40 -15.37 -8.03 13.38
N PRO A 41 -14.25 -8.47 12.79
CA PRO A 41 -13.10 -7.58 12.58
C PRO A 41 -13.49 -6.44 11.64
N LEU A 42 -13.14 -5.21 12.01
CA LEU A 42 -13.42 -4.02 11.20
C LEU A 42 -12.14 -3.55 10.53
N VAL A 43 -12.22 -3.31 9.23
CA VAL A 43 -11.19 -2.68 8.42
C VAL A 43 -11.69 -1.33 7.94
N PHE A 44 -10.95 -0.28 8.25
CA PHE A 44 -11.19 1.07 7.78
C PHE A 44 -10.11 1.52 6.81
N VAL A 45 -10.50 2.14 5.70
CA VAL A 45 -9.57 2.76 4.74
C VAL A 45 -9.97 4.21 4.47
N ASN A 46 -8.99 5.11 4.48
CA ASN A 46 -9.20 6.52 4.18
C ASN A 46 -9.57 6.71 2.70
N GLY A 47 -10.79 7.18 2.46
CA GLY A 47 -11.35 7.42 1.14
C GLY A 47 -10.69 8.58 0.36
N ARG A 48 -9.83 9.39 0.99
CA ARG A 48 -9.09 10.48 0.33
C ARG A 48 -7.89 10.02 -0.48
N ASP A 49 -7.40 8.80 -0.25
CA ASP A 49 -6.24 8.28 -0.98
C ASP A 49 -6.63 7.96 -2.45
N THR A 50 -5.65 7.85 -3.33
CA THR A 50 -5.84 7.34 -4.69
C THR A 50 -6.45 5.94 -4.66
N LYS A 51 -7.17 5.53 -5.71
CA LYS A 51 -7.74 4.17 -5.77
C LYS A 51 -6.69 3.06 -5.59
N ARG A 52 -5.49 3.26 -6.11
CA ARG A 52 -4.37 2.33 -5.94
C ARG A 52 -3.86 2.31 -4.49
N GLY A 53 -3.80 3.48 -3.85
CA GLY A 53 -3.49 3.61 -2.42
C GLY A 53 -4.55 2.95 -1.53
N GLN A 54 -5.83 3.18 -1.80
CA GLN A 54 -6.95 2.54 -1.09
C GLN A 54 -6.87 1.01 -1.17
N VAL A 55 -6.57 0.46 -2.35
CA VAL A 55 -6.40 -1.00 -2.53
C VAL A 55 -5.22 -1.51 -1.71
N PHE A 56 -4.07 -0.84 -1.74
CA PHE A 56 -2.91 -1.27 -0.96
C PHE A 56 -3.18 -1.20 0.55
N SER A 57 -3.77 -0.11 1.04
CA SER A 57 -4.19 0.02 2.44
C SER A 57 -5.17 -1.07 2.84
N LEU A 58 -6.15 -1.39 1.99
CA LEU A 58 -7.10 -2.47 2.25
C LEU A 58 -6.41 -3.83 2.40
N LEU A 59 -5.48 -4.17 1.49
CA LEU A 59 -4.70 -5.40 1.57
C LEU A 59 -3.83 -5.46 2.83
N HIS A 60 -3.27 -4.31 3.23
CA HIS A 60 -2.49 -4.17 4.45
C HIS A 60 -3.34 -4.43 5.69
N GLU A 61 -4.52 -3.83 5.78
CA GLU A 61 -5.44 -4.06 6.89
C GLU A 61 -5.97 -5.50 6.93
N PHE A 62 -6.24 -6.12 5.77
CA PHE A 62 -6.55 -7.56 5.73
C PHE A 62 -5.42 -8.43 6.29
N ALA A 63 -4.16 -8.07 6.04
CA ALA A 63 -3.04 -8.76 6.66
C ALA A 63 -3.05 -8.64 8.19
N HIS A 64 -3.35 -7.46 8.74
CA HIS A 64 -3.56 -7.30 10.19
C HIS A 64 -4.66 -8.22 10.70
N VAL A 65 -5.76 -8.37 9.95
CA VAL A 65 -6.84 -9.28 10.31
C VAL A 65 -6.35 -10.73 10.35
N TRP A 66 -5.64 -11.19 9.31
CA TRP A 66 -5.13 -12.58 9.23
C TRP A 66 -4.10 -12.91 10.30
N ARG A 67 -3.35 -11.91 10.77
CA ARG A 67 -2.37 -12.09 11.82
C ARG A 67 -2.99 -12.33 13.20
N GLY A 68 -4.19 -11.80 13.44
CA GLY A 68 -4.98 -12.08 14.64
C GLY A 68 -4.42 -11.49 15.95
N GLU A 69 -3.47 -10.56 15.90
CA GLU A 69 -2.98 -9.87 17.10
C GLU A 69 -4.03 -8.85 17.57
N PHE A 70 -4.49 -8.96 18.82
CA PHE A 70 -5.52 -8.08 19.38
C PHE A 70 -4.98 -6.66 19.59
N GLY A 71 -5.58 -5.67 18.94
CA GLY A 71 -5.20 -4.26 19.08
C GLY A 71 -5.78 -3.39 17.96
N VAL A 72 -5.56 -2.07 18.07
CA VAL A 72 -5.78 -1.12 16.97
C VAL A 72 -4.44 -0.96 16.25
N SER A 73 -4.36 -1.32 14.97
CA SER A 73 -3.26 -0.86 14.12
C SER A 73 -3.68 0.43 13.44
N ALA A 74 -2.90 1.50 13.60
CA ALA A 74 -3.10 2.74 12.87
C ALA A 74 -2.05 2.83 11.75
N GLY A 75 -2.46 2.59 10.51
CA GLY A 75 -1.62 2.74 9.33
C GLY A 75 -1.56 4.21 8.92
N GLY A 76 -0.43 4.88 9.19
CA GLY A 76 -0.24 6.29 8.85
C GLY A 76 1.17 6.67 8.40
N VAL A 77 2.15 5.75 8.47
CA VAL A 77 3.55 6.10 8.29
C VAL A 77 4.11 5.49 7.00
N LEU A 78 4.91 6.28 6.27
CA LEU A 78 5.65 5.86 5.08
C LEU A 78 6.38 4.52 5.35
N PRO A 79 6.56 3.63 4.35
CA PRO A 79 7.11 2.28 4.52
C PRO A 79 8.48 2.20 5.22
N GLN A 80 9.19 3.33 5.35
CA GLN A 80 10.54 3.40 5.92
C GLN A 80 10.55 3.55 7.46
N ASP A 81 9.46 4.00 8.07
CA ASP A 81 9.39 4.32 9.52
C ASP A 81 8.50 3.34 10.32
N ARG A 82 8.04 2.27 9.68
CA ARG A 82 7.27 1.17 10.30
C ARG A 82 8.20 0.25 11.13
N HIS A 83 8.55 0.70 12.32
CA HIS A 83 9.54 0.01 13.19
C HIS A 83 9.08 -1.35 13.75
N SER A 84 7.77 -1.66 13.74
CA SER A 84 7.28 -2.93 14.28
C SER A 84 7.49 -4.09 13.28
N ARG A 85 7.72 -5.31 13.79
CA ARG A 85 7.80 -6.51 12.93
C ARG A 85 6.44 -6.85 12.29
N VAL A 86 5.36 -6.44 12.94
CA VAL A 86 3.98 -6.66 12.49
C VAL A 86 3.72 -5.86 11.22
N GLU A 87 3.99 -4.56 11.26
CA GLU A 87 3.79 -3.66 10.13
C GLU A 87 4.58 -4.11 8.89
N ARG A 88 5.84 -4.50 9.08
CA ARG A 88 6.67 -5.04 7.99
C ARG A 88 6.13 -6.34 7.40
N TRP A 89 5.51 -7.19 8.22
CA TRP A 89 4.88 -8.41 7.74
C TRP A 89 3.59 -8.09 6.98
N CYS A 90 2.76 -7.17 7.49
CA CYS A 90 1.54 -6.74 6.81
C CYS A 90 1.85 -6.07 5.47
N ASP A 91 2.87 -5.22 5.41
CA ASP A 91 3.37 -4.64 4.15
C ASP A 91 3.86 -5.72 3.17
N ALA A 92 4.61 -6.71 3.66
CA ALA A 92 5.10 -7.80 2.82
C ALA A 92 3.96 -8.65 2.25
N VAL A 93 2.95 -8.96 3.05
CA VAL A 93 1.74 -9.68 2.63
C VAL A 93 0.96 -8.85 1.62
N ALA A 94 0.68 -7.58 1.91
CA ALA A 94 -0.04 -6.69 1.00
C ALA A 94 0.68 -6.57 -0.36
N ALA A 95 2.01 -6.43 -0.34
CA ALA A 95 2.80 -6.32 -1.55
C ALA A 95 2.90 -7.64 -2.33
N GLU A 96 2.94 -8.80 -1.67
CA GLU A 96 2.84 -10.12 -2.34
C GLU A 96 1.47 -10.34 -2.99
N VAL A 97 0.39 -9.97 -2.32
CA VAL A 97 -0.96 -10.09 -2.89
C VAL A 97 -1.17 -9.11 -4.05
N ALA A 98 -0.69 -7.88 -3.92
CA ALA A 98 -0.81 -6.87 -4.97
C ALA A 98 0.08 -7.19 -6.19
N VAL A 99 1.29 -7.70 -5.95
CA VAL A 99 2.30 -7.98 -6.97
C VAL A 99 2.92 -9.36 -6.70
N PRO A 100 2.28 -10.44 -7.18
CA PRO A 100 2.76 -11.80 -6.94
C PRO A 100 4.18 -11.99 -7.48
N ALA A 101 5.08 -12.54 -6.66
CA ALA A 101 6.49 -12.68 -7.01
C ALA A 101 6.72 -13.53 -8.27
N ASP A 102 5.94 -14.61 -8.41
CA ASP A 102 6.07 -15.54 -9.53
C ASP A 102 5.60 -14.92 -10.85
N ASP A 103 4.51 -14.14 -10.83
CA ASP A 103 4.08 -13.38 -12.01
C ASP A 103 5.09 -12.27 -12.33
N LEU A 104 5.57 -11.53 -11.32
CA LEU A 104 6.53 -10.46 -11.52
C LEU A 104 7.83 -10.95 -12.19
N ARG A 105 8.34 -12.12 -11.82
CA ARG A 105 9.52 -12.72 -12.47
C ARG A 105 9.31 -13.00 -13.96
N VAL A 106 8.11 -13.43 -14.33
CA VAL A 106 7.78 -13.74 -15.74
C VAL A 106 7.53 -12.47 -16.53
N GLN A 107 6.94 -11.46 -15.90
CA GLN A 107 6.51 -10.25 -16.58
C GLN A 107 7.62 -9.22 -16.69
N PHE A 108 8.57 -9.18 -15.76
CA PHE A 108 9.65 -8.20 -15.77
C PHE A 108 10.58 -8.40 -16.97
N ASP A 109 10.78 -7.34 -17.74
CA ASP A 109 11.69 -7.29 -18.87
C ASP A 109 12.85 -6.33 -18.58
N SER A 110 14.06 -6.87 -18.48
CA SER A 110 15.29 -6.11 -18.19
C SER A 110 15.81 -5.31 -19.39
N GLU A 111 15.30 -5.55 -20.60
CA GLU A 111 15.72 -4.83 -21.81
C GLU A 111 14.97 -3.48 -21.95
N ILE A 112 13.89 -3.30 -21.20
CA ILE A 112 13.11 -2.06 -21.17
C ILE A 112 13.71 -1.10 -20.12
N ASP A 113 13.70 0.20 -20.41
CA ASP A 113 14.06 1.23 -19.43
C ASP A 113 13.24 1.06 -18.14
N LEU A 114 13.92 1.09 -16.98
CA LEU A 114 13.30 0.78 -15.69
C LEU A 114 12.07 1.64 -15.39
N THR A 115 12.08 2.93 -15.77
CA THR A 115 10.93 3.82 -15.50
C THR A 115 9.72 3.40 -16.32
N GLN A 116 9.94 3.10 -17.60
CA GLN A 116 8.88 2.63 -18.50
C GLN A 116 8.34 1.27 -18.06
N GLU A 117 9.23 0.40 -17.60
CA GLU A 117 8.86 -0.92 -17.12
C GLU A 117 8.07 -0.86 -15.81
N LEU A 118 8.45 0.02 -14.88
CA LEU A 118 7.69 0.31 -13.67
C LEU A 118 6.29 0.84 -14.00
N ASP A 119 6.15 1.76 -14.94
CA ASP A 119 4.84 2.31 -15.34
C ASP A 119 3.95 1.22 -15.98
N ARG A 120 4.52 0.33 -16.81
CA ARG A 120 3.83 -0.81 -17.41
C ARG A 120 3.33 -1.79 -16.34
N LEU A 121 4.21 -2.21 -15.42
CA LEU A 121 3.90 -3.14 -14.35
C LEU A 121 2.90 -2.54 -13.34
N SER A 122 3.05 -1.25 -13.01
CA SER A 122 2.10 -0.48 -12.21
C SER A 122 0.70 -0.47 -12.82
N CYS A 123 0.60 -0.39 -14.14
CA CYS A 123 -0.67 -0.53 -14.86
C CYS A 123 -1.22 -1.96 -14.88
N ARG A 124 -0.36 -2.99 -14.88
CA ARG A 124 -0.78 -4.40 -14.78
C ARG A 124 -1.35 -4.72 -13.41
N TYR A 125 -0.59 -4.44 -12.36
CA TYR A 125 -0.93 -4.79 -10.98
C TYR A 125 -1.85 -3.78 -10.30
N LYS A 126 -2.14 -2.64 -10.95
CA LYS A 126 -3.00 -1.58 -10.42
C LYS A 126 -2.51 -1.02 -9.07
N CYS A 127 -1.20 -1.04 -8.83
CA CYS A 127 -0.56 -0.48 -7.64
C CYS A 127 0.32 0.74 -8.00
N SER A 128 1.02 1.32 -7.03
CA SER A 128 2.02 2.35 -7.32
C SER A 128 3.30 1.71 -7.89
N THR A 129 4.06 2.49 -8.64
CA THR A 129 5.40 2.12 -9.11
C THR A 129 6.35 1.83 -7.94
N LEU A 130 6.20 2.55 -6.82
CA LEU A 130 6.97 2.29 -5.59
C LEU A 130 6.74 0.88 -5.02
N VAL A 131 5.50 0.37 -5.04
CA VAL A 131 5.21 -1.00 -4.60
C VAL A 131 5.89 -2.03 -5.51
N VAL A 132 5.82 -1.83 -6.83
CA VAL A 132 6.51 -2.69 -7.80
C VAL A 132 8.02 -2.65 -7.59
N LEU A 133 8.59 -1.45 -7.41
CA LEU A 133 10.02 -1.24 -7.20
C LEU A 133 10.53 -1.93 -5.92
N ILE A 134 9.79 -1.83 -4.82
CA ILE A 134 10.12 -2.55 -3.57
C ILE A 134 10.11 -4.06 -3.81
N LYS A 135 9.12 -4.58 -4.54
CA LYS A 135 9.05 -6.01 -4.86
C LYS A 135 10.18 -6.47 -5.77
N LEU A 136 10.56 -5.68 -6.78
CA LEU A 136 11.71 -5.97 -7.63
C LEU A 136 13.00 -6.05 -6.82
N ARG A 137 13.23 -5.13 -5.87
CA ARG A 137 14.40 -5.21 -4.97
C ARG A 137 14.43 -6.53 -4.21
N ASP A 138 13.31 -6.91 -3.62
CA ASP A 138 13.22 -8.12 -2.78
C ASP A 138 13.45 -9.39 -3.61
N LEU A 139 13.09 -9.40 -4.90
CA LEU A 139 13.26 -10.55 -5.79
C LEU A 139 14.62 -10.60 -6.49
N MET A 140 15.18 -9.45 -6.86
CA MET A 140 16.38 -9.36 -7.71
C MET A 140 17.66 -9.07 -6.93
N SER A 141 17.58 -8.93 -5.60
CA SER A 141 18.73 -8.57 -4.76
C SER A 141 19.47 -7.34 -5.28
N LEU A 142 18.72 -6.31 -5.72
CA LEU A 142 19.31 -5.05 -6.17
C LEU A 142 20.20 -4.50 -5.05
N ASP A 143 21.44 -4.10 -5.41
CA ASP A 143 22.38 -3.56 -4.44
C ASP A 143 21.74 -2.41 -3.64
N ARG A 144 21.90 -2.44 -2.31
CA ARG A 144 21.26 -1.51 -1.38
C ARG A 144 21.57 -0.05 -1.71
N SER A 145 22.81 0.22 -2.16
CA SER A 145 23.25 1.58 -2.47
C SER A 145 22.57 2.12 -3.72
N ASN A 146 22.40 1.28 -4.74
CA ASN A 146 21.72 1.64 -5.98
C ASN A 146 20.21 1.76 -5.79
N PHE A 147 19.60 0.86 -5.00
CA PHE A 147 18.16 0.89 -4.74
C PHE A 147 17.70 2.18 -4.09
N ARG A 148 18.43 2.70 -3.09
CA ARG A 148 18.02 3.91 -2.39
C ARG A 148 17.90 5.10 -3.34
N LYS A 149 18.88 5.25 -4.23
CA LYS A 149 18.88 6.30 -5.24
C LYS A 149 17.69 6.17 -6.19
N ILE A 150 17.46 4.97 -6.75
CA ILE A 150 16.34 4.70 -7.65
C ILE A 150 14.99 5.00 -6.96
N TYR A 151 14.85 4.61 -5.68
CA TYR A 151 13.65 4.88 -4.90
C TYR A 151 13.42 6.38 -4.71
N ASP A 152 14.44 7.14 -4.32
CA ASP A 152 14.33 8.58 -4.10
C ASP A 152 14.05 9.33 -5.42
N ASP A 153 14.67 8.91 -6.53
CA ASP A 153 14.41 9.44 -7.87
C ASP A 153 12.94 9.18 -8.30
N GLU A 154 12.42 7.99 -8.01
CA GLU A 154 11.03 7.63 -8.32
C GLU A 154 10.02 8.40 -7.45
N VAL A 155 10.30 8.58 -6.15
CA VAL A 155 9.48 9.44 -5.28
C VAL A 155 9.43 10.86 -5.82
N LYS A 156 10.58 11.42 -6.22
CA LYS A 156 10.65 12.76 -6.80
C LYS A 156 9.84 12.85 -8.10
N ARG A 157 9.96 11.86 -8.99
CA ARG A 157 9.18 11.79 -10.24
C ARG A 157 7.68 11.80 -9.96
N LEU A 158 7.21 11.01 -8.98
CA LEU A 158 5.79 10.95 -8.61
C LEU A 158 5.30 12.27 -8.00
N LEU A 159 6.11 12.95 -7.19
CA LEU A 159 5.78 14.28 -6.64
C LEU A 159 5.67 15.32 -7.76
N ASP A 160 6.61 15.32 -8.71
CA ASP A 160 6.59 16.24 -9.86
C ASP A 160 5.36 15.99 -10.77
N LEU A 161 4.96 14.74 -10.95
CA LEU A 161 3.74 14.38 -11.68
C LEU A 161 2.48 14.82 -10.92
N GLY A 162 2.43 14.61 -9.60
CA GLY A 162 1.31 15.04 -8.75
C GLY A 162 1.13 16.55 -8.72
N GLY A 163 2.23 17.32 -8.64
CA GLY A 163 2.20 18.78 -8.67
C GLY A 163 1.66 19.38 -9.97
N ARG A 164 1.83 18.67 -11.11
CA ARG A 164 1.32 19.08 -12.42
C ARG A 164 -0.19 18.84 -12.59
N VAL A 165 -0.76 17.86 -11.91
CA VAL A 165 -2.20 17.54 -11.99
C VAL A 165 -3.05 18.50 -11.13
N SER A 166 -2.49 19.08 -10.06
CA SER A 166 -3.18 20.00 -9.15
C SER A 166 -3.44 21.41 -9.70
N HIS A 167 -3.00 21.72 -10.92
CA HIS A 167 -3.12 23.04 -11.57
C HIS A 167 -3.98 23.02 -12.85
N GLY A 168 -4.84 22.01 -13.02
CA GLY A 168 -5.76 21.86 -14.15
C GLY A 168 -7.22 22.09 -13.79
#